data_AF-A0A0Q6JES9-F1
#
_entry.id   AF-A0A0Q6JES9-F1
#
_cell.length_a   1.000
_cell.length_b   1.000
_cell.length_c   1.000
_cell.angle_alpha   90.00
_cell.angle_beta   90.00
_cell.angle_gamma   90.00
#
_symmetry.space_group_name_H-M   'P 1'
#
loop_
_entity.id
_entity.type
_entity.pdbx_description
1 polymer ?
#
loop_
_entity_poly.entity_id
_entity_poly.type
_entity_poly.pdbx_seq_one_letter_code
_entity_poly.pdbx_strand_id
1 'polypeptide(L)'
;MTSPEKFTPTRRDAALAAWASMYAVSELSLIRTTGQGGAAYAQLQVCPSGARYRSVVENMSPRAARELTNGYHANFHHPVLYAKALRMGAVRLAELVPVSPLLRRVLVAAPALAATADITENVVNLYIHEDVDRITDTTARVSSALSIVKWTGTVGPLIYMTTEFVPFWFRAVAGRLSRR
;
A
#
# COMPACT_ATOMS: atom_id res chain seq x y z
N MET A 1 -3.57 -30.81 -22.50
CA MET A 1 -3.18 -30.36 -21.15
C MET A 1 -1.66 -30.40 -21.07
N THR A 2 -1.01 -29.24 -21.18
CA THR A 2 0.43 -29.13 -20.91
C THR A 2 0.67 -29.48 -19.44
N SER A 3 1.60 -30.40 -19.18
CA SER A 3 2.03 -30.74 -17.82
C SER A 3 2.35 -29.44 -17.07
N PRO A 4 1.87 -29.24 -15.83
CA PRO A 4 2.27 -28.06 -15.07
C PRO A 4 3.78 -28.11 -14.93
N GLU A 5 4.47 -27.19 -15.62
CA GLU A 5 5.91 -27.00 -15.47
C GLU A 5 6.22 -26.98 -13.97
N LYS A 6 7.21 -27.78 -13.56
CA LYS A 6 7.64 -27.85 -12.16
C LYS A 6 8.05 -26.46 -11.71
N PHE A 7 7.19 -25.78 -10.96
CA PHE A 7 7.56 -24.57 -10.26
C PHE A 7 8.75 -24.89 -9.34
N THR A 8 9.89 -24.30 -9.67
CA THR A 8 11.12 -24.44 -8.88
C THR A 8 11.35 -23.13 -8.17
N PRO A 9 11.19 -23.06 -6.83
CA PRO A 9 11.46 -21.84 -6.08
C PRO A 9 12.88 -21.34 -6.34
N THR A 10 12.98 -20.08 -6.66
CA THR A 10 14.25 -19.39 -6.95
C THR A 10 14.63 -18.46 -5.78
N ARG A 11 15.84 -17.92 -5.82
CA ARG A 11 16.23 -16.82 -4.91
C ARG A 11 15.30 -15.60 -5.02
N ARG A 12 14.71 -15.35 -6.20
CA ARG A 12 13.74 -14.26 -6.39
C ARG A 12 12.43 -14.52 -5.65
N ASP A 13 11.98 -15.78 -5.59
CA ASP A 13 10.77 -16.16 -4.84
C ASP A 13 10.99 -15.98 -3.33
N ALA A 14 12.16 -16.35 -2.81
CA ALA A 14 12.53 -16.11 -1.41
C ALA A 14 12.61 -14.60 -1.09
N ALA A 15 13.22 -13.81 -1.99
CA ALA A 15 13.28 -12.37 -1.83
C ALA A 15 11.89 -11.71 -1.88
N LEU A 16 11.01 -12.15 -2.79
CA LEU A 16 9.63 -11.68 -2.85
C LEU A 16 8.88 -11.99 -1.55
N ALA A 17 9.00 -13.21 -1.03
CA ALA A 17 8.39 -13.59 0.24
C ALA A 17 8.90 -12.70 1.39
N ALA A 18 10.21 -12.44 1.45
CA ALA A 18 10.79 -11.56 2.46
C ALA A 18 10.23 -10.13 2.38
N TRP A 19 10.15 -9.53 1.18
CA TRP A 19 9.58 -8.19 1.00
C TRP A 19 8.09 -8.15 1.32
N ALA A 20 7.33 -9.18 0.94
CA ALA A 20 5.92 -9.29 1.28
C ALA A 20 5.71 -9.40 2.80
N SER A 21 6.56 -10.17 3.50
CA SER A 21 6.54 -10.24 4.97
C SER A 21 6.89 -8.90 5.61
N MET A 22 7.91 -8.19 5.13
CA MET A 22 8.25 -6.86 5.63
C MET A 22 7.11 -5.86 5.41
N TYR A 23 6.47 -5.89 4.23
CA TYR A 23 5.28 -5.10 3.96
C TYR A 23 4.16 -5.41 4.97
N ALA A 24 3.80 -6.69 5.17
CA ALA A 24 2.77 -7.08 6.12
C ALA A 24 3.09 -6.66 7.56
N VAL A 25 4.35 -6.80 8.00
CA VAL A 25 4.79 -6.34 9.32
C VAL A 25 4.68 -4.82 9.45
N SER A 26 5.05 -4.07 8.40
CA SER A 26 4.93 -2.62 8.40
C SER A 26 3.48 -2.13 8.43
N GLU A 27 2.55 -2.81 7.75
CA GLU A 27 1.11 -2.53 7.82
C GLU A 27 0.59 -2.70 9.26
N LEU A 28 0.94 -3.82 9.91
CA LEU A 28 0.58 -4.07 11.30
C LEU A 28 1.19 -3.03 12.26
N SER A 29 2.43 -2.61 12.00
CA SER A 29 3.08 -1.55 12.76
C SER A 29 2.35 -0.21 12.59
N LEU A 30 1.92 0.11 11.38
CA LEU A 30 1.16 1.32 11.09
C LEU A 30 -0.20 1.31 11.80
N ILE A 31 -0.95 0.21 11.69
CA ILE A 31 -2.24 0.04 12.40
C ILE A 31 -2.07 0.24 13.91
N ARG A 32 -1.03 -0.36 14.50
CA ARG A 32 -0.75 -0.23 15.94
C ARG A 32 -0.36 1.19 16.33
N THR A 33 0.44 1.86 15.50
CA THR A 33 0.95 3.21 15.79
C THR A 33 -0.15 4.25 15.64
N THR A 34 -0.98 4.13 14.61
CA THR A 34 -2.11 5.03 14.34
C THR A 34 -3.22 4.87 15.39
N GLY A 35 -3.37 3.68 15.97
CA GLY A 35 -4.17 3.44 17.18
C GLY A 35 -5.60 4.01 17.08
N GLN A 36 -6.00 4.82 18.07
CA GLN A 36 -7.30 5.49 18.13
C GLN A 36 -7.48 6.54 17.03
N GLY A 37 -6.38 7.02 16.43
CA GLY A 37 -6.41 7.90 15.25
C GLY A 37 -6.88 7.19 13.97
N GLY A 38 -6.98 5.85 13.96
CA GLY A 38 -7.25 5.08 12.72
C GLY A 38 -8.57 5.44 12.04
N ALA A 39 -9.63 5.70 12.81
CA ALA A 39 -10.92 6.11 12.26
C ALA A 39 -10.86 7.51 11.61
N ALA A 40 -10.06 8.42 12.18
CA ALA A 40 -9.82 9.73 11.58
C ALA A 40 -8.95 9.59 10.33
N TYR A 41 -7.85 8.82 10.39
CA TYR A 41 -6.99 8.52 9.26
C TYR A 41 -7.79 8.07 8.03
N ALA A 42 -8.73 7.13 8.22
CA ALA A 42 -9.60 6.62 7.17
C ALA A 42 -10.52 7.70 6.58
N GLN A 43 -11.14 8.54 7.42
CA GLN A 43 -12.02 9.63 6.96
C GLN A 43 -11.28 10.71 6.19
N LEU A 44 -10.00 10.93 6.52
CA LEU A 44 -9.16 11.95 5.87
C LEU A 44 -8.59 11.51 4.52
N GLN A 45 -8.67 10.21 4.18
CA GLN A 45 -8.15 9.66 2.93
C GLN A 45 -8.80 10.29 1.69
N VAL A 46 -10.12 10.49 1.70
CA VAL A 46 -10.83 11.14 0.59
C VAL A 46 -11.83 12.10 1.21
N CYS A 47 -11.37 13.33 1.42
CA CYS A 47 -12.13 14.36 2.11
C CYS A 47 -12.58 15.45 1.12
N PRO A 48 -13.90 15.68 0.96
CA PRO A 48 -14.41 16.52 -0.12
C PRO A 48 -14.16 18.03 0.07
N SER A 49 -13.88 18.47 1.29
CA SER A 49 -13.68 19.89 1.63
C SER A 49 -12.82 20.09 2.87
N GLY A 50 -12.26 21.28 3.01
CA GLY A 50 -11.53 21.71 4.21
C GLY A 50 -12.43 21.74 5.44
N ALA A 51 -13.70 22.14 5.29
CA ALA A 51 -14.68 22.11 6.38
C ALA A 51 -14.90 20.68 6.92
N ARG A 52 -15.05 19.70 6.03
CA ARG A 52 -15.18 18.29 6.45
C ARG A 52 -13.89 17.80 7.09
N TYR A 53 -12.74 18.13 6.51
CA TYR A 53 -11.43 17.76 7.06
C TYR A 53 -11.27 18.29 8.48
N ARG A 54 -11.54 19.58 8.68
CA ARG A 54 -11.46 20.25 9.97
C ARG A 54 -12.41 19.62 10.98
N SER A 55 -13.64 19.32 10.59
CA SER A 55 -14.60 18.64 11.47
C SER A 55 -14.09 17.28 11.97
N VAL A 56 -13.30 16.55 11.17
CA VAL A 56 -12.70 15.29 11.63
C VAL A 56 -11.61 15.57 12.66
N VAL A 57 -10.74 16.54 12.39
CA VAL A 57 -9.62 16.91 13.27
C VAL A 57 -10.10 17.44 14.62
N GLU A 58 -11.07 18.37 14.63
CA GLU A 58 -11.60 19.00 15.84
C GLU A 58 -12.34 18.02 16.76
N ASN A 59 -12.90 16.95 16.20
CA ASN A 59 -13.60 15.92 16.97
C ASN A 59 -12.66 14.81 17.50
N MET A 60 -11.34 14.88 17.23
CA MET A 60 -10.40 13.92 17.78
C MET A 60 -10.10 14.19 19.25
N SER A 61 -10.02 13.11 20.05
CA SER A 61 -9.41 13.21 21.37
C SER A 61 -7.92 13.59 21.23
N PRO A 62 -7.30 14.23 22.24
CA PRO A 62 -5.87 14.52 22.21
C PRO A 62 -4.99 13.28 21.99
N ARG A 63 -5.46 12.11 22.45
CA ARG A 63 -4.78 10.84 22.20
C ARG A 63 -4.87 10.42 20.73
N ALA A 64 -6.06 10.46 20.15
CA ALA A 64 -6.27 10.10 18.74
C ALA A 64 -5.48 11.02 17.81
N ALA A 65 -5.41 12.33 18.09
CA ALA A 65 -4.61 13.27 17.32
C ALA A 65 -3.10 12.96 17.36
N ARG A 66 -2.56 12.63 18.54
CA ARG A 66 -1.15 12.22 18.68
C ARG A 66 -0.84 10.90 17.97
N GLU A 67 -1.69 9.89 18.17
CA GLU A 67 -1.49 8.58 17.54
C GLU A 67 -1.63 8.68 16.01
N LEU A 68 -2.54 9.52 15.49
CA LEU A 68 -2.64 9.84 14.07
C LEU A 68 -1.35 10.47 13.53
N THR A 69 -0.81 11.47 14.24
CA THR A 69 0.45 12.13 13.87
C THR A 69 1.62 11.14 13.85
N ASN A 70 1.72 10.27 14.87
CA ASN A 70 2.70 9.18 14.91
C ASN A 70 2.52 8.22 13.72
N GLY A 71 1.28 7.95 13.34
CA GLY A 71 0.93 7.18 12.16
C GLY A 71 1.53 7.77 10.88
N TYR A 72 1.38 9.07 10.65
CA TYR A 72 1.99 9.74 9.49
C TYR A 72 3.52 9.65 9.50
N HIS A 73 4.18 9.79 10.65
CA HIS A 73 5.62 9.61 10.78
C HIS A 73 6.07 8.15 10.54
N ALA A 74 5.30 7.17 11.03
CA ALA A 74 5.57 5.76 10.76
C ALA A 74 5.34 5.43 9.27
N ASN A 75 4.45 6.14 8.59
CA ASN A 75 4.08 5.84 7.21
C ASN A 75 5.08 6.38 6.14
N PHE A 76 6.31 6.75 6.49
CA PHE A 76 7.33 7.12 5.50
C PHE A 76 8.06 5.93 4.87
N HIS A 77 8.24 4.84 5.61
CA HIS A 77 8.95 3.66 5.13
C HIS A 77 8.01 2.62 4.53
N HIS A 78 6.79 2.51 5.07
CA HIS A 78 5.77 1.59 4.60
C HIS A 78 5.52 1.65 3.08
N PRO A 79 5.47 2.84 2.45
CA PRO A 79 5.20 2.93 1.01
C PRO A 79 6.30 2.33 0.14
N VAL A 80 7.55 2.45 0.60
CA VAL A 80 8.70 1.84 -0.07
C VAL A 80 8.60 0.31 -0.04
N LEU A 81 8.12 -0.26 1.07
CA LEU A 81 7.99 -1.71 1.26
C LEU A 81 6.91 -2.30 0.35
N TYR A 82 5.70 -1.71 0.32
CA TYR A 82 4.67 -2.22 -0.59
C TYR A 82 5.07 -2.03 -2.05
N ALA A 83 5.68 -0.91 -2.41
CA ALA A 83 6.11 -0.67 -3.78
C ALA A 83 7.14 -1.72 -4.22
N LYS A 84 8.09 -2.05 -3.34
CA LYS A 84 9.09 -3.08 -3.63
C LYS A 84 8.45 -4.46 -3.79
N ALA A 85 7.59 -4.85 -2.85
CA ALA A 85 6.91 -6.15 -2.87
C ALA A 85 6.04 -6.31 -4.13
N LEU A 86 5.18 -5.32 -4.43
CA LEU A 86 4.27 -5.36 -5.59
C LEU A 86 5.03 -5.35 -6.92
N ARG A 87 6.10 -4.55 -7.05
CA ARG A 87 6.92 -4.52 -8.27
C ARG A 87 7.66 -5.83 -8.50
N MET A 88 8.22 -6.42 -7.45
CA MET A 88 8.86 -7.73 -7.54
C MET A 88 7.85 -8.82 -7.90
N GLY A 89 6.66 -8.75 -7.32
CA GLY A 89 5.54 -9.60 -7.66
C GLY A 89 5.17 -9.51 -9.14
N ALA A 90 4.99 -8.29 -9.66
CA ALA A 90 4.67 -8.03 -11.05
C ALA A 90 5.73 -8.57 -12.02
N VAL A 91 7.01 -8.37 -11.71
CA VAL A 91 8.12 -8.90 -12.51
C VAL A 91 8.10 -10.42 -12.50
N ARG A 92 7.95 -11.04 -11.32
CA ARG A 92 7.95 -12.49 -11.18
C ARG A 92 6.75 -13.12 -11.88
N LEU A 93 5.58 -12.51 -11.79
CA LEU A 93 4.37 -12.98 -12.47
C LEU A 93 4.54 -12.93 -14.00
N ALA A 94 5.13 -11.87 -14.55
CA ALA A 94 5.39 -11.75 -15.98
C ALA A 94 6.42 -12.77 -16.52
N GLU A 95 7.19 -13.44 -15.64
CA GLU A 95 8.04 -14.58 -15.99
C GLU A 95 7.26 -15.90 -16.02
N LEU A 96 6.14 -15.99 -15.30
CA LEU A 96 5.40 -17.22 -15.06
C LEU A 96 4.16 -17.35 -15.95
N VAL A 97 3.57 -16.23 -16.37
CA VAL A 97 2.39 -16.19 -17.25
C VAL A 97 2.54 -15.15 -18.34
N PRO A 98 1.89 -15.32 -19.51
CA PRO A 98 1.86 -14.30 -20.55
C PRO A 98 1.19 -13.01 -20.03
N VAL A 99 1.95 -11.91 -20.00
CA VAL A 99 1.46 -10.57 -19.64
C VAL A 99 1.76 -9.63 -20.79
N SER A 100 0.79 -8.79 -21.18
CA SER A 100 1.00 -7.81 -22.26
C SER A 100 2.09 -6.79 -21.86
N PRO A 101 2.86 -6.24 -22.82
CA PRO A 101 3.90 -5.26 -22.52
C PRO A 101 3.39 -4.03 -21.78
N LEU A 102 2.17 -3.58 -22.11
CA LEU A 102 1.53 -2.44 -21.45
C LEU A 102 1.20 -2.77 -19.99
N LEU A 103 0.52 -3.90 -19.74
CA LEU A 103 0.15 -4.31 -18.39
C LEU A 103 1.38 -4.50 -17.50
N ARG A 104 2.46 -5.09 -18.04
CA ARG A 104 3.73 -5.21 -17.32
C ARG A 104 4.31 -3.85 -16.92
N ARG A 105 4.30 -2.86 -17.81
CA ARG A 105 4.76 -1.50 -17.49
C ARG A 105 3.92 -0.87 -16.39
N VAL A 106 2.59 -1.00 -16.47
CA VAL A 106 1.67 -0.46 -15.46
C VAL A 106 1.91 -1.11 -14.09
N LEU A 107 1.95 -2.43 -14.01
CA LEU A 107 2.15 -3.15 -12.74
C LEU A 107 3.51 -2.86 -12.08
N VAL A 108 4.53 -2.48 -12.87
CA VAL A 108 5.85 -2.11 -12.35
C VAL A 108 5.95 -0.62 -11.98
N ALA A 109 5.23 0.26 -12.67
CA ALA A 109 5.30 1.70 -12.44
C ALA A 109 4.30 2.18 -11.38
N ALA A 110 3.06 1.67 -11.39
CA ALA A 110 1.98 2.13 -10.53
C ALA A 110 2.31 2.06 -9.03
N PRO A 111 2.93 0.99 -8.49
CA PRO A 111 3.28 0.97 -7.07
C PRO A 111 4.32 2.02 -6.67
N ALA A 112 5.23 2.39 -7.58
CA ALA A 112 6.22 3.44 -7.30
C ALA A 112 5.56 4.82 -7.27
N LEU A 113 4.65 5.10 -8.20
CA LEU A 113 3.86 6.34 -8.21
C LEU A 113 2.96 6.43 -6.96
N ALA A 114 2.31 5.33 -6.58
CA ALA A 114 1.54 5.25 -5.35
C ALA A 114 2.40 5.57 -4.12
N ALA A 115 3.61 5.00 -4.03
CA ALA A 115 4.49 5.24 -2.90
C ALA A 115 4.97 6.69 -2.80
N THR A 116 5.25 7.34 -3.94
CA THR A 116 5.55 8.77 -3.96
C THR A 116 4.36 9.60 -3.52
N ALA A 117 3.15 9.27 -3.99
CA ALA A 117 1.94 9.97 -3.60
C ALA A 117 1.65 9.81 -2.10
N ASP A 118 1.82 8.62 -1.55
CA ASP A 118 1.65 8.30 -0.12
C ASP A 118 2.63 9.09 0.77
N ILE A 119 3.92 9.09 0.41
CA ILE A 119 4.93 9.88 1.13
C ILE A 119 4.59 11.38 1.07
N THR A 120 4.20 11.88 -0.10
CA THR A 120 3.82 13.29 -0.27
C THR A 120 2.55 13.62 0.52
N GLU A 121 1.58 12.72 0.56
CA GLU A 121 0.36 12.85 1.36
C GLU A 121 0.69 12.95 2.85
N ASN A 122 1.61 12.12 3.36
CA ASN A 122 2.05 12.18 4.75
C ASN A 122 2.72 13.52 5.08
N VAL A 123 3.55 14.06 4.18
CA VAL A 123 4.14 15.40 4.34
C VAL A 123 3.07 16.48 4.37
N VAL A 124 2.11 16.43 3.44
CA VAL A 124 0.99 17.38 3.42
C VAL A 124 0.21 17.28 4.72
N ASN A 125 -0.20 16.08 5.14
CA ASN A 125 -0.98 15.85 6.35
C ASN A 125 -0.25 16.33 7.62
N LEU A 126 1.06 16.09 7.73
CA LEU A 126 1.85 16.66 8.82
C LEU A 126 1.84 18.19 8.79
N TYR A 127 2.07 18.79 7.61
CA TYR A 127 2.04 20.24 7.43
C TYR A 127 0.69 20.86 7.82
N ILE A 128 -0.44 20.24 7.46
CA ILE A 128 -1.77 20.76 7.83
C ILE A 128 -2.19 20.44 9.26
N HIS A 129 -1.61 19.44 9.92
CA HIS A 129 -1.94 19.12 11.32
C HIS A 129 -1.11 19.92 12.33
N GLU A 130 -0.04 20.56 11.90
CA GLU A 130 0.70 21.53 12.73
C GLU A 130 -0.13 22.77 13.08
N ASP A 131 -1.06 23.17 12.20
CA ASP A 131 -1.87 24.38 12.37
C ASP A 131 -3.21 24.22 11.63
N VAL A 132 -4.30 24.29 12.38
CA VAL A 132 -5.67 24.08 11.88
C VAL A 132 -6.11 25.11 10.85
N ASP A 133 -5.49 26.30 10.83
CA ASP A 133 -5.78 27.34 9.84
C ASP A 133 -5.26 26.95 8.44
N ARG A 134 -4.32 26.00 8.37
CA ARG A 134 -3.83 25.43 7.10
C ARG A 134 -4.81 24.43 6.49
N ILE A 135 -5.83 23.99 7.24
CA ILE A 135 -6.89 23.12 6.74
C ILE A 135 -7.84 23.97 5.88
N THR A 136 -7.65 23.92 4.57
CA THR A 136 -8.43 24.65 3.55
C THR A 136 -9.00 23.67 2.53
N ASP A 137 -9.91 24.12 1.68
CA ASP A 137 -10.40 23.30 0.56
C ASP A 137 -9.26 22.86 -0.36
N THR A 138 -8.27 23.72 -0.57
CA THR A 138 -7.11 23.41 -1.40
C THR A 138 -6.27 22.29 -0.79
N THR A 139 -5.90 22.40 0.48
CA THR A 139 -5.05 21.39 1.14
C THR A 139 -5.79 20.06 1.31
N ALA A 140 -7.09 20.09 1.62
CA ALA A 140 -7.92 18.88 1.67
C ALA A 140 -8.02 18.18 0.30
N ARG A 141 -8.19 18.95 -0.79
CA ARG A 141 -8.21 18.40 -2.17
C ARG A 141 -6.86 17.83 -2.58
N VAL A 142 -5.75 18.50 -2.26
CA VAL A 142 -4.40 17.99 -2.53
C VAL A 142 -4.17 16.67 -1.81
N SER A 143 -4.45 16.60 -0.51
CA SER A 143 -4.34 15.36 0.27
C SER A 143 -5.20 14.25 -0.33
N SER A 144 -6.45 14.56 -0.67
CA SER A 144 -7.39 13.57 -1.26
C SER A 144 -6.93 13.08 -2.62
N ALA A 145 -6.41 13.97 -3.48
CA ALA A 145 -5.88 13.58 -4.78
C ALA A 145 -4.68 12.64 -4.65
N LEU A 146 -3.74 12.94 -3.73
CA LEU A 146 -2.59 12.08 -3.44
C LEU A 146 -3.03 10.71 -2.93
N SER A 147 -3.99 10.68 -2.00
CA SER A 147 -4.58 9.44 -1.48
C SER A 147 -5.29 8.63 -2.57
N ILE A 148 -6.02 9.27 -3.48
CA ILE A 148 -6.63 8.59 -4.64
C ILE A 148 -5.55 7.96 -5.52
N VAL A 149 -4.46 8.67 -5.84
CA VAL A 149 -3.34 8.12 -6.61
C VAL A 149 -2.68 6.94 -5.88
N LYS A 150 -2.47 7.07 -4.57
CA LYS A 150 -1.97 5.98 -3.71
C LYS A 150 -2.87 4.75 -3.80
N TRP A 151 -4.16 4.89 -3.50
CA TRP A 151 -5.07 3.74 -3.45
C TRP A 151 -5.26 3.11 -4.83
N THR A 152 -5.43 3.90 -5.89
CA THR A 152 -5.56 3.35 -7.25
C THR A 152 -4.30 2.63 -7.71
N GLY A 153 -3.12 3.18 -7.41
CA GLY A 153 -1.83 2.58 -7.77
C GLY A 153 -1.43 1.37 -6.91
N THR A 154 -2.05 1.17 -5.75
CA THR A 154 -1.78 0.04 -4.85
C THR A 154 -2.83 -1.06 -4.94
N VAL A 155 -4.13 -0.74 -4.97
CA VAL A 155 -5.23 -1.72 -4.93
C VAL A 155 -5.25 -2.62 -6.16
N GLY A 156 -5.12 -2.04 -7.36
CA GLY A 156 -5.12 -2.83 -8.61
C GLY A 156 -4.01 -3.88 -8.63
N PRO A 157 -2.73 -3.49 -8.43
CA PRO A 157 -1.64 -4.44 -8.31
C PRO A 157 -1.80 -5.41 -7.14
N LEU A 158 -2.30 -4.98 -5.98
CA LEU A 158 -2.50 -5.86 -4.82
C LEU A 158 -3.56 -6.94 -5.09
N ILE A 159 -4.72 -6.56 -5.64
CA ILE A 159 -5.77 -7.49 -6.04
C ILE A 159 -5.21 -8.47 -7.06
N TYR A 160 -4.57 -7.98 -8.12
CA TYR A 160 -4.01 -8.81 -9.17
C TYR A 160 -2.96 -9.80 -8.65
N MET A 161 -2.07 -9.35 -7.75
CA MET A 161 -1.10 -10.21 -7.08
C MET A 161 -1.77 -11.25 -6.16
N THR A 162 -2.85 -10.87 -5.48
CA THR A 162 -3.56 -11.78 -4.56
C THR A 162 -4.37 -12.82 -5.33
N THR A 163 -5.00 -12.47 -6.45
CA THR A 163 -5.84 -13.41 -7.23
C THR A 163 -5.02 -14.32 -8.12
N GLU A 164 -3.92 -13.84 -8.70
CA GLU A 164 -3.15 -14.62 -9.70
C GLU A 164 -1.95 -15.34 -9.08
N PHE A 165 -1.17 -14.64 -8.24
CA PHE A 165 0.12 -15.15 -7.78
C PHE A 165 -0.03 -16.10 -6.59
N VAL A 166 -0.87 -15.77 -5.61
CA VAL A 166 -1.03 -16.55 -4.38
C VAL A 166 -1.57 -17.97 -4.68
N PRO A 167 -2.63 -18.17 -5.49
CA PRO A 167 -3.11 -19.52 -5.81
C PRO A 167 -2.11 -20.33 -6.63
N PHE A 168 -1.33 -19.69 -7.51
CA PHE A 168 -0.24 -20.35 -8.24
C PHE A 168 0.83 -20.87 -7.28
N TRP A 169 1.29 -20.04 -6.35
CA TRP A 169 2.33 -20.38 -5.38
C TRP A 169 1.88 -21.50 -4.42
N PHE A 170 0.65 -21.42 -3.89
CA PHE A 170 0.11 -22.48 -3.02
C PHE A 170 -0.04 -23.81 -3.74
N ARG A 171 -0.54 -23.84 -4.97
CA ARG A 171 -0.64 -25.07 -5.78
C ARG A 171 0.73 -25.69 -6.03
N ALA A 172 1.73 -24.85 -6.31
CA ALA A 172 3.10 -25.29 -6.52
C ALA A 172 3.75 -25.89 -5.26
N VAL A 173 3.51 -25.32 -4.08
CA VAL A 173 4.01 -25.84 -2.80
C VAL A 173 3.27 -27.11 -2.39
N ALA A 174 1.93 -27.11 -2.46
CA ALA A 174 1.10 -28.26 -2.10
C ALA A 174 1.42 -29.50 -2.96
N GLY A 175 1.63 -29.32 -4.26
CA GLY A 175 2.06 -30.39 -5.16
C GLY A 175 3.44 -30.98 -4.85
N ARG A 176 4.24 -30.32 -4.00
CA ARG A 176 5.54 -30.79 -3.55
C ARG A 176 5.44 -31.60 -2.26
N LEU A 177 4.53 -31.22 -1.36
CA LEU A 177 4.24 -31.93 -0.11
C LEU A 177 3.50 -33.25 -0.36
N SER A 178 2.64 -33.31 -1.37
CA SER A 178 1.94 -34.55 -1.75
C SER A 178 2.78 -35.54 -2.57
N ARG A 179 4.00 -35.15 -2.97
CA ARG A 179 4.97 -36.00 -3.70
C ARG A 179 6.18 -36.42 -2.85
N ARG A 180 6.16 -36.09 -1.56
CA ARG A 180 7.06 -36.63 -0.54
C ARG A 180 6.28 -37.63 0.30
#